data_AF-A0A6P7GS65-F1
#
_entry.id   AF-A0A6P7GS65-F1
#
_cell.length_a   1.000
_cell.length_b   1.000
_cell.length_c   1.000
_cell.angle_alpha   90.00
_cell.angle_beta   90.00
_cell.angle_gamma   90.00
#
_symmetry.space_group_name_H-M   'P 1'
#
loop_
_entity.id
_entity.type
_entity.pdbx_description
1 polymer ?
#
loop_
_entity_poly.entity_id
_entity_poly.type
_entity_poly.pdbx_seq_one_letter_code
_entity_poly.pdbx_strand_id
1 'polypeptide(L)'
;MESRGNRQLTNPSGVNIGVQQIGSTLHWGPNPNYNQYARTHFEENLETGYDKAFHNYQVEWTPDYIKFAIDDEEIGRVTPPGGGFWELGELSSSGLDNPWKRNSKMAPFDQEFYIVINLAVGGVNYFPDNANNSPRGKPWSNTSPNAATNFWEGREQWLPTWNIGTEDSHLQVDYVKVWAI
;
A
#
# COMPACT_ATOMS: atom_id res chain seq x y z
N MET A 1 -0.40 -3.17 -4.11
CA MET A 1 -1.52 -2.25 -3.81
C MET A 1 -2.07 -2.62 -2.46
N GLU A 2 -2.60 -1.65 -1.72
CA GLU A 2 -3.09 -1.83 -0.36
C GLU A 2 -4.30 -0.95 -0.09
N SER A 3 -5.21 -1.41 0.78
CA SER A 3 -6.40 -0.69 1.23
C SER A 3 -6.70 -1.00 2.68
N ARG A 4 -7.62 -0.23 3.27
CA ARG A 4 -8.18 -0.47 4.60
C ARG A 4 -9.65 -0.81 4.48
N GLY A 5 -10.11 -1.83 5.20
CA GLY A 5 -11.53 -2.24 5.22
C GLY A 5 -12.48 -1.32 6.02
N ASN A 6 -11.99 -0.20 6.56
CA ASN A 6 -12.78 0.67 7.43
C ASN A 6 -13.65 1.63 6.61
N ARG A 7 -14.97 1.54 6.70
CA ARG A 7 -15.89 2.36 5.90
C ARG A 7 -15.89 3.85 6.25
N GLN A 8 -15.63 4.18 7.51
CA GLN A 8 -15.75 5.51 8.07
C GLN A 8 -14.40 6.06 8.55
N LEU A 9 -13.29 5.55 8.00
CA LEU A 9 -11.95 5.96 8.39
C LEU A 9 -11.52 7.19 7.60
N THR A 10 -11.47 8.34 8.25
CA THR A 10 -11.07 9.61 7.64
C THR A 10 -9.81 10.16 8.28
N ASN A 11 -8.93 10.76 7.48
CA ASN A 11 -7.81 11.54 8.01
C ASN A 11 -8.31 12.90 8.59
N PRO A 12 -7.45 13.70 9.25
CA PRO A 12 -7.85 15.00 9.81
C PRO A 12 -8.38 16.01 8.79
N SER A 13 -8.06 15.84 7.50
CA SER A 13 -8.56 16.68 6.39
C SER A 13 -9.93 16.23 5.88
N GLY A 14 -10.51 15.16 6.45
CA GLY A 14 -11.82 14.62 6.06
C GLY A 14 -11.79 13.67 4.87
N VAL A 15 -10.60 13.36 4.31
CA VAL A 15 -10.47 12.38 3.23
C VAL A 15 -10.65 10.98 3.81
N ASN A 16 -11.51 10.17 3.18
CA ASN A 16 -11.69 8.77 3.55
C ASN A 16 -10.47 7.96 3.07
N ILE A 17 -9.64 7.55 4.02
CA ILE A 17 -8.43 6.72 3.81
C ILE A 17 -8.72 5.23 4.09
N GLY A 18 -10.00 4.90 4.22
CA GLY A 18 -10.55 3.58 4.42
C GLY A 18 -10.86 2.88 3.10
N VAL A 19 -12.08 2.38 2.97
CA VAL A 19 -12.54 1.65 1.76
C VAL A 19 -12.53 2.49 0.48
N GLN A 20 -12.46 3.81 0.59
CA GLN A 20 -12.46 4.72 -0.56
C GLN A 20 -11.05 4.99 -1.11
N GLN A 21 -9.98 4.50 -0.47
CA GLN A 21 -8.61 4.79 -0.90
C GLN A 21 -7.85 3.50 -1.18
N ILE A 22 -7.10 3.50 -2.28
CA ILE A 22 -6.11 2.47 -2.62
C ILE A 22 -4.75 3.14 -2.73
N GLY A 23 -3.74 2.50 -2.16
CA GLY A 23 -2.34 2.90 -2.28
C GLY A 23 -1.53 1.90 -3.11
N SER A 24 -0.55 2.40 -3.86
CA SER A 24 0.50 1.61 -4.51
C SER A 24 1.87 2.22 -4.23
N THR A 25 2.83 1.39 -3.86
CA THR A 25 4.15 1.83 -3.42
C THR A 25 5.23 0.92 -3.95
N LEU A 26 6.28 1.49 -4.55
CA LEU A 26 7.56 0.80 -4.68
C LEU A 26 8.49 1.20 -3.54
N HIS A 27 9.05 0.22 -2.83
CA HIS A 27 10.12 0.47 -1.87
C HIS A 27 11.47 0.19 -2.51
N TRP A 28 12.35 1.18 -2.47
CA TRP A 28 13.67 1.11 -3.11
C TRP A 28 14.60 2.11 -2.45
N GLY A 29 15.90 1.88 -2.61
CA GLY A 29 16.95 2.65 -1.96
C GLY A 29 18.12 1.73 -1.61
N PRO A 30 19.30 2.29 -1.31
CA PRO A 30 20.48 1.49 -1.03
C PRO A 30 20.38 0.73 0.30
N ASN A 31 19.54 1.19 1.23
CA ASN A 31 19.21 0.53 2.49
C ASN A 31 17.92 1.14 3.11
N PRO A 32 17.37 0.58 4.19
CA PRO A 32 16.12 1.08 4.80
C PRO A 32 16.14 2.57 5.23
N ASN A 33 17.28 3.12 5.63
CA ASN A 33 17.38 4.54 6.02
C ASN A 33 17.30 5.52 4.83
N TYR A 34 17.51 4.99 3.62
CA TYR A 34 17.43 5.74 2.36
C TYR A 34 16.31 5.21 1.48
N ASN A 35 15.24 4.68 2.09
CA ASN A 35 14.06 4.22 1.37
C ASN A 35 13.33 5.41 0.75
N GLN A 36 13.25 5.44 -0.57
CA GLN A 36 12.70 6.53 -1.37
C GLN A 36 11.24 6.30 -1.78
N TYR A 37 10.53 5.42 -1.06
CA TYR A 37 9.17 5.00 -1.40
C TYR A 37 8.18 6.13 -1.65
N ALA A 38 8.32 7.26 -0.95
CA ALA A 38 7.45 8.42 -1.10
C ALA A 38 7.48 9.01 -2.52
N ARG A 39 8.58 8.85 -3.26
CA ARG A 39 8.70 9.28 -4.67
C ARG A 39 7.93 8.39 -5.64
N THR A 40 7.53 7.21 -5.18
CA THR A 40 6.91 6.15 -5.97
C THR A 40 5.69 5.59 -5.23
N HIS A 41 5.00 6.48 -4.51
CA HIS A 41 3.76 6.22 -3.82
C HIS A 41 2.64 6.95 -4.55
N PHE A 42 1.57 6.22 -4.82
CA PHE A 42 0.39 6.71 -5.52
C PHE A 42 -0.85 6.32 -4.73
N GLU A 43 -1.77 7.25 -4.57
CA GLU A 43 -3.06 7.03 -3.93
C GLU A 43 -4.17 7.44 -4.90
N GLU A 44 -5.23 6.64 -4.99
CA GLU A 44 -6.43 6.96 -5.76
C GLU A 44 -7.66 6.81 -4.86
N ASN A 45 -8.58 7.77 -4.97
CA ASN A 45 -9.79 7.82 -4.16
C ASN A 45 -11.06 7.61 -5.01
N LEU A 46 -11.87 6.62 -4.63
CA LEU A 46 -13.16 6.33 -5.25
C LEU A 46 -14.29 6.57 -4.23
N GLU A 47 -15.16 7.55 -4.48
CA GLU A 47 -16.22 7.96 -3.54
C GLU A 47 -17.19 6.80 -3.21
N THR A 48 -17.51 5.95 -4.18
CA THR A 48 -18.38 4.78 -3.96
C THR A 48 -17.74 3.71 -3.08
N GLY A 49 -16.41 3.74 -2.93
CA GLY A 49 -15.62 2.74 -2.23
C GLY A 49 -15.24 1.55 -3.11
N TYR A 50 -14.07 1.00 -2.85
CA TYR A 50 -13.56 -0.23 -3.46
C TYR A 50 -14.12 -1.51 -2.80
N ASP A 51 -14.96 -1.37 -1.76
CA ASP A 51 -15.62 -2.48 -1.05
C ASP A 51 -16.97 -2.89 -1.66
N LYS A 52 -17.41 -2.27 -2.77
CA LYS A 52 -18.74 -2.47 -3.35
C LYS A 52 -18.79 -3.41 -4.55
N ALA A 53 -17.66 -3.61 -5.23
CA ALA A 53 -17.57 -4.46 -6.40
C ALA A 53 -16.18 -5.09 -6.50
N PHE A 54 -16.05 -6.10 -7.35
CA PHE A 54 -14.73 -6.56 -7.78
C PHE A 54 -14.09 -5.51 -8.68
N HIS A 55 -12.79 -5.30 -8.48
CA HIS A 55 -11.96 -4.38 -9.26
C HIS A 55 -10.75 -5.12 -9.82
N ASN A 56 -10.31 -4.73 -11.01
CA ASN A 56 -9.10 -5.25 -11.61
C ASN A 56 -7.91 -4.42 -11.15
N TYR A 57 -7.12 -4.97 -10.22
CA TYR A 57 -5.86 -4.36 -9.78
C TYR A 57 -4.72 -4.86 -10.67
N GLN A 58 -4.10 -3.95 -11.42
CA GLN A 58 -3.14 -4.28 -12.46
C GLN A 58 -1.75 -3.67 -12.20
N VAL A 59 -0.73 -4.48 -12.46
CA VAL A 59 0.67 -4.03 -12.52
C VAL A 59 1.20 -4.40 -13.90
N GLU A 60 1.63 -3.39 -14.66
CA GLU A 60 2.39 -3.60 -15.88
C GLU A 60 3.86 -3.33 -15.58
N TRP A 61 4.70 -4.33 -15.80
CA TRP A 61 6.10 -4.29 -15.43
C TRP A 61 6.96 -4.62 -16.65
N THR A 62 7.85 -3.68 -17.00
CA THR A 62 8.71 -3.75 -18.18
C THR A 62 10.17 -3.44 -17.79
N PRO A 63 11.13 -3.64 -18.71
CA PRO A 63 12.51 -3.17 -18.52
C PRO A 63 12.66 -1.65 -18.40
N ASP A 64 11.60 -0.87 -18.66
CA ASP A 64 11.63 0.59 -18.70
C ASP A 64 10.79 1.27 -17.61
N TYR A 65 9.70 0.63 -17.18
CA TYR A 65 8.81 1.19 -16.18
C TYR A 65 8.02 0.12 -15.41
N ILE A 66 7.45 0.55 -14.28
CA ILE A 66 6.36 -0.14 -13.59
C ILE A 66 5.16 0.81 -13.54
N LYS A 67 4.01 0.34 -14.01
CA LYS A 67 2.74 1.08 -14.04
C LYS A 67 1.72 0.36 -13.17
N PHE A 68 0.97 1.12 -12.39
CA PHE A 68 -0.14 0.67 -11.56
C PHE A 68 -1.45 1.17 -12.18
N ALA A 69 -2.45 0.29 -12.24
CA ALA A 69 -3.77 0.64 -12.74
C ALA A 69 -4.88 -0.06 -11.95
N ILE A 70 -6.04 0.57 -11.93
CA ILE A 70 -7.29 -0.01 -11.41
C ILE A 70 -8.34 0.12 -12.49
N ASP A 71 -8.99 -1.00 -12.84
CA ASP A 71 -10.02 -1.04 -13.89
C ASP A 71 -9.55 -0.41 -15.22
N ASP A 72 -8.34 -0.77 -15.64
CA ASP A 72 -7.65 -0.25 -16.83
C ASP A 72 -7.27 1.24 -16.79
N GLU A 73 -7.56 1.96 -15.69
CA GLU A 73 -7.17 3.35 -15.48
C GLU A 73 -5.83 3.44 -14.72
N GLU A 74 -4.85 4.14 -15.31
CA GLU A 74 -3.53 4.32 -14.71
C GLU A 74 -3.59 5.27 -13.50
N ILE A 75 -3.20 4.77 -12.32
CA ILE A 75 -3.10 5.56 -11.09
C ILE A 75 -1.68 6.06 -10.82
N GLY A 76 -0.68 5.45 -11.47
CA GLY A 76 0.71 5.84 -11.27
C GLY A 76 1.70 5.03 -12.09
N ARG A 77 2.86 5.64 -12.37
CA ARG A 77 3.94 5.02 -13.13
C ARG A 77 5.30 5.48 -12.65
N VAL A 78 6.22 4.54 -12.59
CA VAL A 78 7.62 4.77 -12.23
C VAL A 78 8.48 4.45 -13.44
N THR A 79 9.12 5.48 -14.00
CA THR A 79 10.04 5.38 -15.13
C THR A 79 11.38 5.96 -14.71
N PRO A 80 12.32 5.16 -14.15
CA PRO A 80 13.60 5.69 -13.72
C PRO A 80 14.43 6.19 -14.92
N PRO A 81 15.23 7.25 -14.74
CA PRO A 81 16.13 7.77 -15.77
C PRO A 81 17.28 6.79 -16.07
N GLY A 82 18.21 7.18 -16.94
CA GLY A 82 19.34 6.34 -17.35
C GLY A 82 20.22 5.88 -16.18
N GLY A 83 20.42 6.72 -15.16
CA GLY A 83 21.11 6.37 -13.91
C GLY A 83 20.29 5.50 -12.95
N GLY A 84 19.11 5.05 -13.36
CA GLY A 84 18.22 4.19 -12.60
C GLY A 84 17.61 4.88 -11.40
N PHE A 85 17.21 4.08 -10.41
CA PHE A 85 16.65 4.57 -9.16
C PHE A 85 17.64 5.43 -8.36
N TRP A 86 18.95 5.24 -8.53
CA TRP A 86 19.95 6.10 -7.89
C TRP A 86 19.79 7.58 -8.28
N GLU A 87 19.62 7.84 -9.56
CA GLU A 87 19.40 9.17 -10.10
C GLU A 87 17.99 9.68 -9.76
N LEU A 88 16.96 8.82 -9.87
CA LEU A 88 15.58 9.16 -9.47
C LEU A 88 15.49 9.65 -8.00
N GLY A 89 16.32 9.07 -7.13
CA GLY A 89 16.35 9.37 -5.70
C GLY A 89 17.29 10.50 -5.31
N GLU A 90 17.99 11.11 -6.27
CA GLU A 90 18.98 12.15 -6.03
C GLU A 90 20.05 11.72 -5.01
N LEU A 91 20.44 10.45 -5.03
CA LEU A 91 21.22 9.82 -3.95
C LEU A 91 22.73 10.08 -4.01
N SER A 92 23.21 10.80 -5.03
CA SER A 92 24.65 11.08 -5.21
C SER A 92 25.30 11.83 -4.04
N SER A 93 24.52 12.60 -3.27
CA SER A 93 24.98 13.31 -2.08
C SER A 93 24.93 12.49 -0.78
N SER A 94 24.45 11.24 -0.83
CA SER A 94 24.29 10.37 0.35
C SER A 94 25.61 9.90 0.97
N GLY A 95 26.72 9.98 0.22
CA GLY A 95 28.02 9.41 0.61
C GLY A 95 28.08 7.88 0.52
N LEU A 96 27.03 7.22 0.02
CA LEU A 96 26.99 5.78 -0.18
C LEU A 96 27.55 5.38 -1.56
N ASP A 97 28.04 4.15 -1.67
CA ASP A 97 28.39 3.59 -2.98
C ASP A 97 27.13 3.27 -3.77
N ASN A 98 27.04 3.75 -5.01
CA ASN A 98 25.87 3.58 -5.87
C ASN A 98 25.71 2.09 -6.26
N PRO A 99 24.68 1.37 -5.78
CA PRO A 99 24.49 -0.03 -6.15
C PRO A 99 23.95 -0.21 -7.59
N TRP A 100 23.40 0.83 -8.23
CA TRP A 100 22.93 0.79 -9.62
C TRP A 100 24.05 0.93 -10.66
N LYS A 101 25.27 1.34 -10.28
CA LYS A 101 26.37 1.63 -11.23
C LYS A 101 26.80 0.46 -12.13
N ARG A 102 26.42 -0.77 -11.78
CA ARG A 102 26.74 -2.03 -12.48
C ARG A 102 25.52 -2.91 -12.73
N ASN A 103 24.32 -2.41 -12.44
CA ASN A 103 23.07 -3.15 -12.59
C ASN A 103 22.19 -2.45 -13.63
N SER A 104 21.07 -3.08 -14.00
CA SER A 104 20.12 -2.42 -14.89
C SER A 104 19.52 -1.19 -14.20
N LYS A 105 18.99 -0.25 -14.99
CA LYS A 105 18.28 0.92 -14.46
C LYS A 105 17.05 0.53 -13.61
N MET A 106 16.50 -0.68 -13.83
CA MET A 106 15.32 -1.20 -13.14
C MET A 106 15.66 -2.00 -11.89
N ALA A 107 16.93 -2.25 -11.56
CA ALA A 107 17.27 -2.94 -10.32
C ALA A 107 16.61 -2.30 -9.09
N PRO A 108 16.21 -3.06 -8.06
CA PRO A 108 16.21 -4.52 -8.00
C PRO A 108 15.00 -5.15 -8.71
N PHE A 109 14.16 -4.39 -9.41
CA PHE A 109 12.99 -4.86 -10.17
C PHE A 109 13.36 -5.40 -11.56
N ASP A 110 14.51 -6.04 -11.68
CA ASP A 110 15.03 -6.72 -12.86
C ASP A 110 15.31 -8.21 -12.61
N GLN A 111 14.73 -8.75 -11.54
CA GLN A 111 14.81 -10.16 -11.15
C GLN A 111 13.40 -10.74 -10.93
N GLU A 112 13.30 -12.03 -10.64
CA GLU A 112 12.02 -12.69 -10.34
C GLU A 112 11.49 -12.26 -8.96
N PHE A 113 10.17 -12.03 -8.86
CA PHE A 113 9.46 -11.70 -7.62
C PHE A 113 8.29 -12.66 -7.40
N TYR A 114 7.87 -12.78 -6.15
CA TYR A 114 6.67 -13.52 -5.76
C TYR A 114 5.49 -12.57 -5.58
N ILE A 115 4.31 -13.00 -6.01
CA ILE A 115 3.06 -12.33 -5.68
C ILE A 115 2.64 -12.79 -4.28
N VAL A 116 2.41 -11.83 -3.39
CA VAL A 116 1.86 -12.07 -2.05
C VAL A 116 0.53 -11.34 -1.94
N ILE A 117 -0.51 -12.07 -1.56
CA ILE A 117 -1.84 -11.55 -1.25
C ILE A 117 -2.11 -11.86 0.20
N ASN A 118 -2.46 -10.85 0.99
CA ASN A 118 -2.62 -10.98 2.43
C ASN A 118 -3.74 -10.07 2.95
N LEU A 119 -4.44 -10.53 3.98
CA LEU A 119 -5.34 -9.74 4.81
C LEU A 119 -4.72 -9.63 6.21
N ALA A 120 -4.35 -8.41 6.62
CA ALA A 120 -3.83 -8.13 7.95
C ALA A 120 -4.87 -7.38 8.79
N VAL A 121 -4.77 -7.51 10.12
CA VAL A 121 -5.63 -6.83 11.07
C VAL A 121 -4.78 -6.17 12.15
N GLY A 122 -5.09 -4.92 12.47
CA GLY A 122 -4.37 -4.14 13.46
C GLY A 122 -3.04 -3.60 12.91
N GLY A 123 -1.98 -3.70 13.70
CA GLY A 123 -0.64 -3.23 13.34
C GLY A 123 -0.35 -1.79 13.78
N VAL A 124 0.93 -1.44 13.76
CA VAL A 124 1.42 -0.09 14.06
C VAL A 124 1.80 0.61 12.76
N ASN A 125 1.58 1.92 12.70
CA ASN A 125 1.83 2.83 11.57
C ASN A 125 0.81 2.81 10.44
N TYR A 126 0.25 1.66 10.05
CA TYR A 126 -0.69 1.60 8.91
C TYR A 126 -2.00 2.34 9.17
N PHE A 127 -2.49 2.32 10.40
CA PHE A 127 -3.65 3.11 10.85
C PHE A 127 -3.15 4.35 11.62
N PRO A 128 -3.35 5.59 11.11
CA PRO A 128 -2.89 6.79 11.82
C PRO A 128 -3.62 6.99 13.15
N ASP A 129 -2.92 7.47 14.19
CA ASP A 129 -3.50 7.72 15.52
C ASP A 129 -4.47 8.91 15.52
N ASN A 130 -4.31 9.84 14.57
CA ASN A 130 -5.17 11.01 14.40
C ASN A 130 -6.29 10.81 13.37
N ALA A 131 -6.44 9.59 12.82
CA ALA A 131 -7.56 9.28 11.97
C ALA A 131 -8.83 9.10 12.80
N ASN A 132 -9.95 9.59 12.27
CA ASN A 132 -11.27 9.37 12.84
C ASN A 132 -11.89 8.10 12.23
N ASN A 133 -12.48 7.25 13.05
CA ASN A 133 -13.29 6.12 12.60
C ASN A 133 -14.60 6.13 13.39
N SER A 134 -15.69 6.57 12.78
CA SER A 134 -16.98 6.74 13.47
C SER A 134 -17.90 5.52 13.29
N PRO A 135 -18.66 5.09 14.31
CA PRO A 135 -18.70 5.60 15.69
C PRO A 135 -17.65 4.98 16.61
N ARG A 136 -16.72 4.18 16.08
CA ARG A 136 -15.77 3.37 16.86
C ARG A 136 -14.33 3.65 16.45
N GLY A 137 -13.63 4.40 17.29
CA GLY A 137 -12.25 4.78 17.09
C GLY A 137 -11.26 3.60 17.16
N LYS A 138 -9.99 3.91 16.93
CA LYS A 138 -8.88 2.95 17.04
C LYS A 138 -8.58 2.65 18.52
N PRO A 139 -8.65 1.39 19.00
CA PRO A 139 -8.45 1.05 20.42
C PRO A 139 -6.99 0.97 20.89
N TRP A 140 -6.01 1.20 20.01
CA TRP A 140 -4.57 1.19 20.35
C TRP A 140 -3.86 2.42 19.78
N SER A 141 -2.72 2.80 20.37
CA SER A 141 -1.80 3.79 19.79
C SER A 141 -0.62 3.11 19.10
N ASN A 142 -0.11 3.74 18.05
CA ASN A 142 1.08 3.31 17.32
C ASN A 142 2.34 3.24 18.19
N THR A 143 2.40 3.97 19.31
CA THR A 143 3.56 3.98 20.21
C THR A 143 3.39 3.09 21.45
N SER A 144 2.23 2.45 21.62
CA SER A 144 1.99 1.57 22.77
C SER A 144 2.84 0.30 22.66
N PRO A 145 3.64 -0.06 23.69
CA PRO A 145 4.33 -1.35 23.72
C PRO A 145 3.36 -2.52 23.81
N ASN A 146 2.09 -2.26 24.18
CA ASN A 146 1.02 -3.23 24.31
C ASN A 146 -0.03 -3.08 23.20
N ALA A 147 0.32 -2.49 22.06
CA ALA A 147 -0.61 -2.20 20.97
C ALA A 147 -1.48 -3.40 20.55
N ALA A 148 -0.88 -4.59 20.41
CA ALA A 148 -1.62 -5.80 20.07
C ALA A 148 -2.60 -6.24 21.17
N THR A 149 -2.20 -6.11 22.44
CA THR A 149 -3.08 -6.38 23.58
C THR A 149 -4.24 -5.39 23.61
N ASN A 150 -3.98 -4.09 23.47
CA ASN A 150 -5.03 -3.07 23.46
C ASN A 150 -5.98 -3.23 22.26
N PHE A 151 -5.46 -3.61 21.11
CA PHE A 151 -6.27 -4.01 19.95
C PHE A 151 -7.24 -5.14 20.30
N TRP A 152 -6.76 -6.21 20.95
CA TRP A 152 -7.57 -7.36 21.35
C TRP A 152 -8.56 -7.05 22.48
N GLU A 153 -8.16 -6.24 23.46
CA GLU A 153 -9.05 -5.79 24.53
C GLU A 153 -10.21 -4.95 23.97
N GLY A 154 -9.96 -4.16 22.92
CA GLY A 154 -10.96 -3.39 22.19
C GLY A 154 -11.87 -4.21 21.26
N ARG A 155 -11.79 -5.54 21.23
CA ARG A 155 -12.54 -6.38 20.27
C ARG A 155 -14.05 -6.20 20.28
N GLU A 156 -14.65 -5.85 21.41
CA GLU A 156 -16.09 -5.57 21.47
C GLU A 156 -16.49 -4.37 20.59
N GLN A 157 -15.54 -3.48 20.27
CA GLN A 157 -15.76 -2.37 19.36
C GLN A 157 -15.71 -2.84 17.89
N TRP A 158 -14.68 -3.58 17.49
CA TRP A 158 -14.47 -3.88 16.06
C TRP A 158 -15.01 -5.25 15.61
N LEU A 159 -15.05 -6.27 16.47
CA LEU A 159 -15.45 -7.63 16.08
C LEU A 159 -16.87 -7.70 15.52
N PRO A 160 -17.88 -6.99 16.08
CA PRO A 160 -19.22 -6.98 15.48
C PRO A 160 -19.27 -6.36 14.09
N THR A 161 -18.31 -5.51 13.72
CA THR A 161 -18.30 -4.84 12.40
C THR A 161 -17.90 -5.75 11.25
N TRP A 162 -17.33 -6.92 11.56
CA TRP A 162 -16.92 -7.88 10.54
C TRP A 162 -18.11 -8.67 9.99
N ASN A 163 -19.29 -8.60 10.61
CA ASN A 163 -20.48 -9.28 10.11
C ASN A 163 -20.21 -10.75 9.75
N ILE A 164 -19.60 -11.51 10.66
CA ILE A 164 -19.00 -12.86 10.43
C ILE A 164 -19.95 -13.86 9.74
N GLY A 165 -21.26 -13.65 9.79
CA GLY A 165 -22.26 -14.44 9.04
C GLY A 165 -22.43 -14.06 7.57
N THR A 166 -21.61 -13.15 7.03
CA THR A 166 -21.69 -12.61 5.67
C THR A 166 -20.29 -12.51 5.06
N GLU A 167 -20.21 -12.27 3.76
CA GLU A 167 -18.94 -12.05 3.04
C GLU A 167 -18.43 -10.60 3.13
N ASP A 168 -19.07 -9.77 3.95
CA ASP A 168 -18.91 -8.30 3.98
C ASP A 168 -17.54 -7.82 4.48
N SER A 169 -16.77 -8.68 5.15
CA SER A 169 -15.42 -8.37 5.67
C SER A 169 -14.34 -9.31 5.17
N HIS A 170 -14.64 -10.16 4.19
CA HIS A 170 -13.70 -11.15 3.66
C HIS A 170 -12.87 -10.56 2.52
N LEU A 171 -11.61 -10.96 2.43
CA LEU A 171 -10.82 -10.75 1.22
C LEU A 171 -11.27 -11.74 0.16
N GLN A 172 -11.96 -11.24 -0.86
CA GLN A 172 -12.48 -12.05 -1.96
C GLN A 172 -11.63 -11.84 -3.21
N VAL A 173 -11.20 -12.95 -3.83
CA VAL A 173 -10.42 -12.96 -5.07
C VAL A 173 -11.12 -13.85 -6.07
N ASP A 174 -11.58 -13.27 -7.18
CA ASP A 174 -12.19 -14.03 -8.27
C ASP A 174 -11.11 -14.74 -9.11
N TYR A 175 -10.10 -14.00 -9.55
CA TYR A 175 -8.98 -14.58 -10.28
C TYR A 175 -7.66 -13.82 -10.08
N VAL A 176 -6.56 -14.52 -10.40
CA VAL A 176 -5.23 -13.94 -10.59
C VAL A 176 -4.74 -14.37 -11.96
N LYS A 177 -4.31 -13.42 -12.78
CA LYS A 177 -3.73 -13.68 -14.11
C LYS A 177 -2.35 -13.05 -14.20
N VAL A 178 -1.40 -13.81 -14.71
CA VAL A 178 -0.03 -13.36 -14.97
C VAL A 178 0.33 -13.81 -16.38
N TRP A 179 0.82 -12.88 -17.20
CA TRP A 179 1.24 -13.15 -18.57
C TRP A 179 2.41 -12.23 -18.95
N ALA A 180 3.15 -12.61 -19.99
CA ALA A 180 4.19 -11.78 -20.58
C ALA A 180 3.63 -11.03 -21.80
N ILE A 181 4.19 -9.84 -22.06
CA ILE A 181 3.86 -8.97 -23.19
C ILE A 181 4.75 -9.30 -24.39
#